data_AF-M5Q360-F1
#
_entry.id   AF-M5Q360-F1
#
_cell.length_a   1.000
_cell.length_b   1.000
_cell.length_c   1.000
_cell.angle_alpha   90.00
_cell.angle_beta   90.00
_cell.angle_gamma   90.00
#
_symmetry.space_group_name_H-M   'P 1'
#
loop_
_entity.id
_entity.type
_entity.pdbx_description
1 polymer ?
#
loop_
_entity_poly.entity_id
_entity_poly.type
_entity_poly.pdbx_seq_one_letter_code
_entity_poly.pdbx_strand_id
1 'polypeptide(L)'
;MKNAAKRMGLVALPILSLMVAAASGLAAAQDGRQTVENVCNRCHTHEPICQNLNRNEAWWHMTALRMINNGAPISQNQAKDAAIFLATLKPGSEPVCK
;
A
#
# COMPACT_ATOMS: atom_id res chain seq x y z
N MET A 1 -8.19 63.79 -19.14
CA MET A 1 -6.72 63.83 -19.04
C MET A 1 -6.19 62.40 -19.00
N LYS A 2 -5.40 62.01 -20.02
CA LYS A 2 -4.31 61.01 -19.99
C LYS A 2 -4.62 59.60 -19.46
N ASN A 3 -4.87 58.66 -20.39
CA ASN A 3 -4.71 57.23 -20.19
C ASN A 3 -3.25 56.90 -19.83
N ALA A 4 -3.01 56.01 -18.86
CA ALA A 4 -1.72 55.36 -18.68
C ALA A 4 -1.91 53.90 -18.26
N ALA A 5 -1.63 53.02 -19.22
CA ALA A 5 -1.70 51.58 -19.11
C ALA A 5 -0.66 51.04 -18.12
N LYS A 6 -1.09 50.17 -17.19
CA LYS A 6 -0.15 49.27 -16.51
C LYS A 6 -0.15 47.92 -17.23
N ARG A 7 0.83 47.77 -18.12
CA ARG A 7 1.07 46.55 -18.89
C ARG A 7 1.52 45.42 -17.96
N MET A 8 0.78 44.32 -18.02
CA MET A 8 1.31 42.97 -18.25
C MET A 8 2.60 42.61 -17.50
N GLY A 9 2.45 42.09 -16.28
CA GLY A 9 3.40 41.18 -15.67
C GLY A 9 2.73 39.83 -15.52
N LEU A 10 2.66 39.07 -16.62
CA LEU A 10 2.13 37.70 -16.62
C LEU A 10 3.18 36.80 -15.95
N VAL A 11 3.12 36.68 -14.62
CA VAL A 11 3.89 35.67 -13.89
C VAL A 11 3.17 34.33 -14.08
N ALA A 12 3.42 33.67 -15.21
CA ALA A 12 3.06 32.27 -15.40
C ALA A 12 4.31 31.43 -15.18
N LEU A 13 4.40 30.72 -14.04
CA LEU A 13 5.26 29.54 -13.78
C LEU A 13 5.22 29.17 -12.28
N PRO A 14 5.13 27.88 -11.87
CA PRO A 14 4.38 26.75 -12.42
C PRO A 14 3.47 26.09 -11.35
N ILE A 15 2.20 25.81 -11.65
CA ILE A 15 1.37 24.90 -10.83
C ILE A 15 1.71 23.46 -11.28
N LEU A 16 2.82 22.89 -10.82
CA LEU A 16 3.19 21.50 -11.16
C LEU A 16 3.85 20.71 -10.00
N SER A 17 3.44 20.93 -8.76
CA SER A 17 4.11 20.26 -7.62
C SER A 17 3.19 19.55 -6.64
N LEU A 18 2.05 18.98 -7.06
CA LEU A 18 1.16 18.28 -6.12
C LEU A 18 0.54 16.97 -6.63
N MET A 19 1.37 16.02 -7.09
CA MET A 19 0.90 14.65 -7.43
C MET A 19 1.86 13.52 -6.98
N VAL A 20 2.71 13.73 -5.97
CA VAL A 20 3.72 12.71 -5.53
C VAL A 20 3.37 12.10 -4.16
N ALA A 21 2.09 11.93 -3.82
CA ALA A 21 1.70 11.25 -2.57
C ALA A 21 0.95 9.93 -2.81
N ALA A 22 0.24 9.78 -3.94
CA ALA A 22 -0.54 8.57 -4.22
C ALA A 22 0.30 7.40 -4.77
N ALA A 23 1.46 7.69 -5.38
CA ALA A 23 2.28 6.68 -6.04
C ALA A 23 2.92 5.68 -5.05
N SER A 24 3.31 6.13 -3.86
CA SER A 24 3.98 5.31 -2.85
C SER A 24 3.05 4.27 -2.22
N GLY A 25 1.79 4.63 -1.95
CA GLY A 25 0.80 3.69 -1.42
C GLY A 25 0.41 2.60 -2.42
N LEU A 26 0.34 2.94 -3.71
CA LEU A 26 0.01 1.99 -4.77
C LEU A 26 1.13 0.98 -5.00
N ALA A 27 2.38 1.44 -4.97
CA ALA A 27 3.56 0.57 -5.05
C ALA A 27 3.61 -0.41 -3.86
N ALA A 28 3.45 0.10 -2.62
CA ALA A 28 3.42 -0.75 -1.43
C ALA A 28 2.31 -1.80 -1.47
N ALA A 29 1.11 -1.45 -1.95
CA ALA A 29 0.02 -2.41 -2.09
C ALA A 29 0.34 -3.52 -3.12
N GLN A 30 1.00 -3.18 -4.22
CA GLN A 30 1.40 -4.15 -5.25
C GLN A 30 2.51 -5.08 -4.74
N ASP A 31 3.54 -4.55 -4.10
CA ASP A 31 4.63 -5.33 -3.52
C ASP A 31 4.13 -6.22 -2.37
N GLY A 32 3.16 -5.70 -1.59
CA GLY A 32 2.44 -6.44 -0.56
C GLY A 32 1.64 -7.61 -1.13
N ARG A 33 0.89 -7.39 -2.21
CA ARG A 33 0.17 -8.45 -2.93
C ARG A 33 1.12 -9.55 -3.39
N GLN A 34 2.23 -9.17 -4.03
CA GLN A 34 3.22 -10.13 -4.51
C GLN A 34 3.82 -10.95 -3.37
N THR A 35 4.08 -10.32 -2.22
CA THR A 35 4.57 -11.02 -1.02
C THR A 35 3.55 -12.04 -0.52
N VAL A 36 2.28 -11.66 -0.40
CA VAL A 36 1.21 -12.54 0.07
C VAL A 36 1.00 -13.74 -0.85
N GLU A 37 0.86 -13.51 -2.15
CA GLU A 37 0.58 -14.58 -3.11
C GLU A 37 1.75 -15.57 -3.25
N ASN A 38 3.00 -15.09 -3.17
CA ASN A 38 4.16 -15.93 -3.43
C ASN A 38 4.77 -16.58 -2.20
N VAL A 39 4.56 -16.03 -0.99
CA VAL A 39 5.27 -16.48 0.22
C VAL A 39 4.34 -17.03 1.29
N CYS A 40 3.22 -16.37 1.58
CA CYS A 40 2.43 -16.67 2.77
C CYS A 40 1.76 -18.06 2.77
N ASN A 41 1.66 -18.71 1.61
CA ASN A 41 1.08 -20.05 1.47
C ASN A 41 2.11 -21.18 1.37
N ARG A 42 3.40 -20.88 1.57
CA ARG A 42 4.47 -21.90 1.47
C ARG A 42 4.53 -22.85 2.67
N CYS A 43 4.08 -22.40 3.85
CA CYS A 43 4.18 -23.17 5.09
C CYS A 43 2.83 -23.69 5.60
N HIS A 44 1.74 -23.00 5.28
CA HIS A 44 0.36 -23.36 5.63
C HIS A 44 -0.59 -22.77 4.57
N THR A 45 -1.87 -23.14 4.62
CA THR A 45 -2.88 -22.62 3.67
C THR A 45 -3.17 -21.12 3.91
N HIS A 46 -3.81 -20.48 2.92
CA HIS A 46 -4.39 -19.13 3.01
C HIS A 46 -5.59 -18.99 3.95
N GLU A 47 -6.13 -20.09 4.48
CA GLU A 47 -7.36 -20.08 5.30
C GLU A 47 -7.29 -19.07 6.47
N PRO A 48 -6.20 -18.99 7.26
CA PRO A 48 -6.11 -18.00 8.33
C PRO A 48 -6.12 -16.57 7.81
N ILE A 49 -5.63 -16.34 6.59
CA ILE A 49 -5.63 -15.01 5.99
C ILE A 49 -7.05 -14.63 5.59
N CYS A 50 -7.74 -15.54 4.88
CA CYS A 50 -9.12 -15.34 4.45
C CYS A 50 -10.07 -15.05 5.62
N GLN A 51 -9.97 -15.83 6.70
CA GLN A 51 -10.79 -15.68 7.91
C GLN A 51 -10.58 -14.35 8.65
N ASN A 52 -9.46 -13.66 8.41
CA ASN A 52 -9.09 -12.45 9.15
C ASN A 52 -9.04 -11.18 8.28
N LEU A 53 -9.57 -11.20 7.04
CA LEU A 53 -9.59 -10.00 6.16
C LEU A 53 -10.38 -8.80 6.72
N ASN A 54 -11.08 -8.95 7.84
CA ASN A 54 -11.70 -7.84 8.57
C ASN A 54 -10.73 -7.08 9.50
N ARG A 55 -9.44 -7.46 9.55
CA ARG A 55 -8.42 -6.86 10.41
C ARG A 55 -7.73 -5.67 9.75
N ASN A 56 -7.26 -4.74 10.58
CA ASN A 56 -6.55 -3.54 10.13
C ASN A 56 -5.05 -3.80 9.85
N GLU A 57 -4.39 -2.82 9.26
CA GLU A 57 -2.96 -2.86 8.90
C GLU A 57 -2.07 -3.23 10.09
N ALA A 58 -2.27 -2.61 11.26
CA ALA A 58 -1.43 -2.86 12.44
C ALA A 58 -1.48 -4.33 12.89
N TRP A 59 -2.67 -4.94 12.86
CA TRP A 59 -2.82 -6.36 13.20
C TRP A 59 -2.12 -7.27 12.18
N TRP A 60 -2.22 -6.95 10.89
CA TRP A 60 -1.53 -7.70 9.84
C TRP A 60 -0.02 -7.57 9.93
N HIS A 61 0.49 -6.38 10.22
CA HIS A 61 1.93 -6.16 10.36
C HIS A 61 2.48 -6.98 11.53
N MET A 62 1.83 -6.97 12.69
CA MET A 62 2.22 -7.82 13.82
C MET A 62 2.15 -9.32 13.49
N THR A 63 1.15 -9.72 12.70
CA THR A 63 1.04 -11.10 12.23
C THR A 63 2.20 -11.48 11.31
N ALA A 64 2.57 -10.62 10.36
CA ALA A 64 3.68 -10.84 9.44
C ALA A 64 5.04 -10.87 10.19
N LEU A 65 5.25 -9.99 11.18
CA LEU A 65 6.43 -10.02 12.04
C LEU A 65 6.53 -11.33 12.84
N ARG A 66 5.40 -11.85 13.33
CA ARG A 66 5.36 -13.18 13.96
C ARG A 66 5.72 -14.29 12.97
N MET A 67 5.34 -14.18 11.69
CA MET A 67 5.73 -15.15 10.68
C MET A 67 7.23 -15.08 10.37
N ILE A 68 7.84 -13.88 10.36
CA ILE A 68 9.30 -13.72 10.28
C ILE A 68 9.98 -14.45 11.44
N ASN A 69 9.50 -14.27 12.67
CA ASN A 69 10.03 -14.98 13.85
C ASN A 69 9.89 -16.51 13.75
N ASN A 70 8.88 -16.98 12.99
CA ASN A 70 8.67 -18.40 12.69
C ASN A 70 9.44 -18.87 11.43
N GLY A 71 10.30 -18.05 10.84
CA GLY A 71 11.16 -18.41 9.71
C GLY A 71 10.63 -18.03 8.33
N ALA A 72 9.59 -17.20 8.22
CA ALA A 72 9.14 -16.71 6.92
C ALA A 72 10.25 -15.86 6.25
N PRO A 73 10.60 -16.13 4.98
CA PRO A 73 11.72 -15.49 4.29
C PRO A 73 11.30 -14.14 3.67
N ILE A 74 10.82 -13.21 4.51
CA ILE A 74 10.45 -11.85 4.10
C ILE A 74 11.13 -10.82 5.01
N SER A 75 11.41 -9.64 4.49
CA SER A 75 11.94 -8.50 5.25
C SER A 75 10.84 -7.79 6.06
N GLN A 76 11.24 -6.94 7.01
CA GLN A 76 10.29 -6.10 7.75
C GLN A 76 9.52 -5.12 6.84
N ASN A 77 10.13 -4.62 5.76
CA ASN A 77 9.44 -3.77 4.79
C ASN A 77 8.36 -4.55 4.04
N GLN A 78 8.68 -5.76 3.57
CA GLN A 78 7.68 -6.64 2.94
C GLN A 78 6.55 -7.02 3.91
N ALA A 79 6.83 -7.17 5.21
CA ALA A 79 5.81 -7.38 6.22
C ALA A 79 4.85 -6.17 6.34
N LYS A 80 5.39 -4.95 6.29
CA LYS A 80 4.58 -3.72 6.26
C LYS A 80 3.75 -3.61 4.97
N ASP A 81 4.35 -3.87 3.81
CA ASP A 81 3.68 -3.78 2.51
C ASP A 81 2.55 -4.82 2.40
N ALA A 82 2.81 -6.06 2.85
CA ALA A 82 1.78 -7.09 2.95
C ALA A 82 0.63 -6.69 3.86
N ALA A 83 0.93 -6.01 4.98
CA ALA A 83 -0.09 -5.52 5.90
C ALA A 83 -0.96 -4.40 5.28
N ILE A 84 -0.34 -3.47 4.56
CA ILE A 84 -1.04 -2.42 3.81
C ILE A 84 -1.98 -3.07 2.81
N PHE A 85 -1.48 -4.02 2.01
CA PHE A 85 -2.29 -4.73 1.03
C PHE A 85 -3.49 -5.45 1.67
N LEU A 86 -3.27 -6.30 2.67
CA LEU A 86 -4.32 -7.10 3.30
C LEU A 86 -5.41 -6.24 3.97
N ALA A 87 -5.05 -5.08 4.52
CA ALA A 87 -6.00 -4.16 5.13
C ALA A 87 -6.94 -3.47 4.12
N THR A 88 -6.61 -3.49 2.82
CA THR A 88 -7.48 -2.95 1.76
C THR A 88 -8.53 -3.94 1.25
N LEU A 89 -8.37 -5.22 1.59
CA LEU A 89 -9.22 -6.28 1.08
C LEU A 89 -10.52 -6.37 1.86
N LYS A 90 -11.60 -6.70 1.15
CA LYS A 90 -12.89 -7.00 1.79
C LYS A 90 -12.89 -8.45 2.28
N PRO A 91 -13.62 -8.77 3.37
CA PRO A 91 -13.84 -10.16 3.77
C PRO A 91 -14.31 -11.03 2.60
N GLY A 92 -13.71 -12.22 2.45
CA GLY A 92 -14.06 -13.16 1.38
C GLY A 92 -13.52 -12.81 -0.01
N SER A 93 -12.71 -11.77 -0.17
CA SER A 93 -12.23 -11.36 -1.50
C SER A 93 -11.01 -12.14 -2.01
N GLU A 94 -11.04 -12.41 -3.32
CA GLU A 94 -9.87 -12.74 -4.12
C GLU A 94 -8.80 -11.61 -4.00
N PRO A 95 -7.49 -11.92 -4.12
CA PRO A 95 -6.91 -13.19 -4.54
C PRO A 95 -6.66 -14.17 -3.37
N VAL A 96 -7.03 -13.79 -2.15
CA VAL A 96 -6.58 -14.48 -0.93
C VAL A 96 -7.57 -15.56 -0.49
N CYS A 97 -8.87 -15.30 -0.59
CA CYS A 97 -9.93 -16.28 -0.36
C CYS A 97 -10.24 -17.05 -1.64
N LYS A 98 -9.80 -18.31 -1.71
CA LYS A 98 -9.98 -19.23 -2.85
C LYS A 98 -10.33 -20.62 -2.34
#